data_AF-E6XIZ4-F1
#
_entry.id   AF-E6XIZ4-F1
#
_cell.length_a   1.000
_cell.length_b   1.000
_cell.length_c   1.000
_cell.angle_alpha   90.00
_cell.angle_beta   90.00
_cell.angle_gamma   90.00
#
_symmetry.space_group_name_H-M   'P 1'
#
loop_
_entity.id
_entity.type
_entity.pdbx_description
1 polymer ?
#
loop_
_entity_poly.entity_id
_entity_poly.type
_entity_poly.pdbx_seq_one_letter_code
_entity_poly.pdbx_strand_id
1 'polypeptide(L)'
;MKTVIITLLTVFITFTSWMTKADNNSKEYKLGAFSGAMKYCEDKFDGTERYKWARLRAAEEFKDMSGAEKFSYGLGRDNVNRKGQYFGKNLDKNECRSLLNLSEWKRFNQR
;
A
#
# COMPACT_ATOMS: atom_id res chain seq x y z
N MET A 1 -30.13 -20.78 36.03
CA MET A 1 -28.75 -20.24 36.03
C MET A 1 -27.90 -20.57 34.79
N LYS A 2 -28.44 -21.25 33.75
CA LYS A 2 -27.67 -21.52 32.50
C LYS A 2 -27.87 -20.47 31.41
N THR A 3 -28.93 -19.66 31.50
CA THR A 3 -29.35 -18.72 30.45
C THR A 3 -28.58 -17.41 30.42
N VAL A 4 -27.94 -17.00 31.52
CA VAL A 4 -27.21 -15.72 31.62
C VAL A 4 -25.81 -15.79 31.01
N ILE A 5 -25.19 -16.98 31.00
CA ILE A 5 -23.83 -17.17 30.49
C ILE A 5 -23.80 -17.12 28.95
N ILE A 6 -24.89 -17.56 28.30
CA ILE A 6 -24.97 -17.62 26.82
C ILE A 6 -25.10 -16.21 26.22
N THR A 7 -25.78 -15.29 26.91
CA THR A 7 -25.97 -13.90 26.42
C THR A 7 -24.71 -13.05 26.52
N LEU A 8 -23.78 -13.36 27.43
CA LEU A 8 -22.49 -12.65 27.52
C LEU A 8 -21.50 -13.07 26.42
N LEU A 9 -21.62 -14.31 25.91
CA LEU A 9 -20.75 -14.84 24.86
C LEU A 9 -21.14 -14.37 23.45
N THR A 10 -22.41 -14.05 23.20
CA THR A 10 -22.87 -13.55 21.89
C THR A 10 -22.58 -12.06 21.67
N VAL A 11 -22.41 -11.27 22.73
CA VAL A 11 -22.10 -9.82 22.63
C VAL A 11 -20.62 -9.59 22.29
N PHE A 12 -19.72 -10.52 22.59
CA PHE A 12 -18.29 -10.34 22.32
C PHE A 12 -17.90 -10.60 20.84
N ILE A 13 -18.69 -11.40 20.12
CA ILE A 13 -18.37 -11.82 18.74
C ILE A 13 -18.82 -10.79 17.68
N THR A 14 -19.66 -9.82 18.05
CA THR A 14 -20.11 -8.77 17.11
C THR A 14 -19.16 -7.57 17.01
N PHE A 15 -18.12 -7.49 17.86
CA PHE A 15 -17.21 -6.34 17.89
C PHE A 15 -15.99 -6.44 16.96
N THR A 16 -15.71 -7.59 16.35
CA THR A 16 -14.47 -7.80 15.56
C THR A 16 -14.66 -7.69 14.04
N SER A 17 -15.85 -7.35 13.55
CA SER A 17 -16.17 -7.46 12.11
C SER A 17 -15.79 -6.25 11.27
N TRP A 18 -15.21 -5.20 11.85
CA TRP A 18 -14.78 -4.02 11.10
C TRP A 18 -13.32 -4.18 10.66
N MET A 19 -12.97 -5.34 10.10
CA MET A 19 -11.83 -5.39 9.19
C MET A 19 -12.27 -4.73 7.89
N THR A 20 -12.05 -3.42 7.82
CA THR A 20 -12.17 -2.63 6.60
C THR A 20 -11.43 -3.36 5.48
N LYS A 21 -12.18 -3.85 4.49
CA LYS A 21 -11.64 -4.41 3.26
C LYS A 21 -10.69 -3.36 2.66
N ALA A 22 -9.43 -3.71 2.47
CA ALA A 22 -8.50 -2.83 1.78
C ALA A 22 -9.03 -2.58 0.37
N ASP A 23 -9.45 -1.33 0.11
CA ASP A 23 -9.87 -0.90 -1.21
C ASP A 23 -8.61 -0.66 -2.04
N ASN A 24 -8.43 -1.44 -3.10
CA ASN A 24 -7.29 -1.28 -4.02
C ASN A 24 -7.30 0.07 -4.76
N ASN A 25 -8.37 0.87 -4.61
CA ASN A 25 -8.46 2.24 -5.12
C ASN A 25 -8.12 3.33 -4.10
N SER A 26 -7.88 2.96 -2.83
CA SER A 26 -7.56 3.91 -1.76
C SER A 26 -6.23 4.63 -2.04
N LYS A 27 -6.07 5.84 -1.49
CA LYS A 27 -4.84 6.64 -1.65
C LYS A 27 -3.65 5.86 -1.07
N GLU A 28 -3.85 5.20 0.05
CA GLU A 28 -2.85 4.44 0.80
C GLU A 28 -2.38 3.23 0.00
N TYR A 29 -3.33 2.47 -0.58
CA TYR A 29 -2.98 1.34 -1.43
C TYR A 29 -2.18 1.79 -2.65
N LYS A 30 -2.60 2.89 -3.32
CA LYS A 30 -1.89 3.44 -4.48
C LYS A 30 -0.49 3.92 -4.13
N LEU A 31 -0.33 4.59 -3.00
CA LEU A 31 0.98 5.03 -2.52
C LEU A 31 1.88 3.85 -2.14
N GLY A 32 1.30 2.82 -1.53
CA GLY A 32 1.94 1.54 -1.27
C GLY A 32 2.40 0.87 -2.57
N ALA A 33 1.49 0.73 -3.54
CA ALA A 33 1.76 0.18 -4.86
C ALA A 33 2.91 0.91 -5.57
N PHE A 34 2.95 2.24 -5.49
CA PHE A 34 4.06 3.04 -6.03
C PHE A 34 5.38 2.73 -5.30
N SER A 35 5.37 2.69 -3.97
CA SER A 35 6.53 2.29 -3.16
C SER A 35 7.03 0.89 -3.52
N GLY A 36 6.11 -0.05 -3.76
CA GLY A 36 6.40 -1.40 -4.25
C GLY A 36 7.01 -1.41 -5.65
N ALA A 37 6.49 -0.59 -6.57
CA ALA A 37 7.05 -0.43 -7.91
C ALA A 37 8.48 0.10 -7.84
N MET A 38 8.73 1.13 -7.04
CA MET A 38 10.07 1.69 -6.86
C MET A 38 11.04 0.65 -6.29
N LYS A 39 10.60 -0.19 -5.33
CA LYS A 39 11.45 -1.27 -4.81
C LYS A 39 11.76 -2.31 -5.89
N TYR A 40 10.76 -2.74 -6.66
CA TYR A 40 10.99 -3.68 -7.76
C TYR A 40 11.97 -3.12 -8.78
N CYS A 41 11.80 -1.86 -9.18
CA CYS A 41 12.69 -1.18 -10.14
C CYS A 41 14.10 -1.01 -9.58
N GLU A 42 14.25 -0.69 -8.29
CA GLU A 42 15.52 -0.63 -7.55
C GLU A 42 16.26 -1.99 -7.61
N ASP A 43 15.54 -3.09 -7.44
CA ASP A 43 16.14 -4.43 -7.39
C ASP A 43 16.48 -5.00 -8.79
N LYS A 44 15.76 -4.55 -9.84
CA LYS A 44 15.88 -5.09 -11.20
C LYS A 44 16.77 -4.28 -12.16
N PHE A 45 16.90 -2.97 -11.96
CA PHE A 45 17.48 -2.08 -12.97
C PHE A 45 18.50 -1.09 -12.40
N ASP A 46 19.39 -0.60 -13.26
CA ASP A 46 20.35 0.46 -12.92
C ASP A 46 19.64 1.77 -12.54
N GLY A 47 20.25 2.54 -11.63
CA GLY A 47 19.67 3.78 -11.09
C GLY A 47 19.02 3.61 -9.71
N THR A 48 19.49 2.62 -8.95
CA THR A 48 19.04 2.23 -7.59
C THR A 48 18.80 3.42 -6.67
N GLU A 49 19.68 4.43 -6.69
CA GLU A 49 19.58 5.60 -5.83
C GLU A 49 18.30 6.40 -6.09
N ARG A 50 17.94 6.62 -7.37
CA ARG A 50 16.75 7.41 -7.74
C ARG A 50 15.46 6.72 -7.30
N TYR A 51 15.38 5.41 -7.52
CA TYR A 51 14.24 4.60 -7.07
C TYR A 51 14.17 4.54 -5.54
N LYS A 52 15.31 4.39 -4.85
CA LYS A 52 15.40 4.45 -3.39
C LYS A 52 14.88 5.78 -2.85
N TRP A 53 15.29 6.90 -3.44
CA TRP A 53 14.80 8.23 -3.05
C TRP A 53 13.29 8.37 -3.26
N ALA A 54 12.75 7.93 -4.40
CA ALA A 54 11.32 7.94 -4.66
C ALA A 54 10.53 7.09 -3.65
N ARG A 55 11.06 5.91 -3.31
CA ARG A 55 10.49 5.01 -2.29
C ARG A 55 10.50 5.63 -0.90
N LEU A 56 11.60 6.28 -0.51
CA LEU A 56 11.70 6.95 0.80
C LEU A 56 10.69 8.08 0.94
N ARG A 57 10.49 8.89 -0.10
CA ARG A 57 9.45 9.94 -0.09
C ARG A 57 8.05 9.36 0.06
N ALA A 58 7.73 8.28 -0.65
CA ALA A 58 6.45 7.58 -0.48
C ALA A 58 6.28 6.98 0.94
N ALA A 59 7.38 6.72 1.65
CA ALA A 59 7.35 6.27 3.05
C ALA A 59 7.27 7.41 4.08
N GLU A 60 7.56 8.66 3.70
CA GLU A 60 7.34 9.81 4.57
C GLU A 60 5.84 10.09 4.74
N GLU A 61 5.09 10.03 3.65
CA GLU A 61 3.62 10.10 3.63
C GLU A 61 2.94 8.99 4.47
N PHE A 62 3.67 7.91 4.77
CA PHE A 62 3.18 6.78 5.58
C PHE A 62 3.28 7.03 7.10
N LYS A 63 4.08 8.01 7.56
CA LYS A 63 4.35 8.19 9.00
C LYS A 63 3.08 8.43 9.81
N ASP A 64 2.21 9.29 9.30
CA ASP A 64 1.00 9.76 10.01
C ASP A 64 -0.23 8.87 9.78
N MET A 65 -0.11 7.78 9.02
CA MET A 65 -1.20 6.85 8.75
C MET A 65 -1.59 6.03 10.00
N SER A 66 -2.89 5.80 10.15
CA SER A 66 -3.48 4.85 11.09
C SER A 66 -3.12 3.40 10.76
N GLY A 67 -3.34 2.47 11.69
CA GLY A 67 -3.01 1.04 11.47
C GLY A 67 -3.69 0.42 10.23
N ALA A 68 -4.95 0.78 9.97
CA ALA A 68 -5.69 0.28 8.82
C ALA A 68 -5.15 0.85 7.49
N GLU A 69 -4.79 2.13 7.48
CA GLU A 69 -4.17 2.78 6.32
C GLU A 69 -2.78 2.19 6.02
N LYS A 70 -1.99 1.94 7.07
CA LYS A 70 -0.69 1.27 6.96
C LYS A 70 -0.82 -0.15 6.41
N PHE A 71 -1.86 -0.87 6.79
CA PHE A 71 -2.17 -2.18 6.22
C PHE A 71 -2.50 -2.10 4.72
N SER A 72 -3.36 -1.15 4.32
CA SER A 72 -3.69 -0.92 2.90
C SER A 72 -2.45 -0.56 2.06
N TYR A 73 -1.59 0.32 2.60
CA TYR A 73 -0.29 0.65 2.00
C TYR A 73 0.59 -0.59 1.84
N GLY A 74 0.73 -1.40 2.90
CA GLY A 74 1.53 -2.62 2.87
C GLY A 74 1.07 -3.60 1.80
N LEU A 75 -0.24 -3.80 1.68
CA LEU A 75 -0.83 -4.66 0.64
C LEU A 75 -0.49 -4.18 -0.78
N GLY A 76 -0.65 -2.88 -1.05
CA GLY A 76 -0.28 -2.32 -2.36
C GLY A 76 1.19 -2.53 -2.68
N ARG A 77 2.06 -2.23 -1.70
CA ARG A 77 3.51 -2.37 -1.83
C ARG A 77 3.91 -3.81 -2.14
N ASP A 78 3.47 -4.75 -1.33
CA ASP A 78 3.87 -6.15 -1.45
C ASP A 78 3.30 -6.77 -2.73
N ASN A 79 2.07 -6.42 -3.11
CA ASN A 79 1.46 -6.91 -4.33
C ASN A 79 2.24 -6.50 -5.58
N VAL A 80 2.58 -5.21 -5.70
CA VAL A 80 3.33 -4.70 -6.87
C VAL A 80 4.76 -5.21 -6.87
N ASN A 81 5.44 -5.14 -5.72
CA ASN A 81 6.84 -5.57 -5.63
C ASN A 81 7.01 -7.05 -6.00
N ARG A 82 6.10 -7.90 -5.53
CA ARG A 82 6.15 -9.34 -5.84
C ARG A 82 5.79 -9.64 -7.29
N LYS A 83 4.78 -8.95 -7.85
CA LYS A 83 4.29 -9.24 -9.21
C LYS A 83 5.12 -8.58 -10.31
N GLY A 84 5.87 -7.53 -9.99
CA GLY A 84 6.52 -6.70 -11.00
C GLY A 84 5.51 -6.01 -11.93
N GLN A 85 4.31 -5.72 -11.42
CA GLN A 85 3.22 -5.11 -12.17
C GLN A 85 2.59 -3.96 -11.41
N TYR A 86 2.47 -2.80 -12.06
CA TYR A 86 1.86 -1.59 -11.51
C TYR A 86 0.57 -1.27 -12.27
N PHE A 87 -0.59 -1.39 -11.60
CA PHE A 87 -1.93 -1.20 -12.18
C PHE A 87 -2.14 -1.87 -13.54
N GLY A 88 -1.71 -3.13 -13.66
CA GLY A 88 -1.89 -3.95 -14.87
C GLY A 88 -0.79 -3.80 -15.92
N LYS A 89 0.18 -2.89 -15.72
CA LYS A 89 1.35 -2.76 -16.58
C LYS A 89 2.55 -3.49 -16.00
N ASN A 90 3.29 -4.21 -16.83
CA ASN A 90 4.56 -4.82 -16.43
C ASN A 90 5.61 -3.73 -16.18
N LEU A 91 6.36 -3.86 -15.08
CA LEU A 91 7.46 -2.97 -14.75
C LEU A 91 8.71 -3.36 -15.53
N ASP A 92 8.77 -2.93 -16.78
CA ASP A 92 9.99 -2.95 -17.57
C ASP A 92 10.86 -1.70 -17.32
N LYS A 93 12.03 -1.64 -17.97
CA LYS A 93 12.98 -0.53 -17.79
C LYS A 93 12.38 0.83 -18.15
N ASN A 94 11.49 0.88 -19.14
CA ASN A 94 10.89 2.13 -19.61
C ASN A 94 9.76 2.56 -18.68
N GLU A 95 8.92 1.62 -18.24
CA GLU A 95 7.85 1.92 -17.27
C GLU A 95 8.44 2.37 -15.94
N CYS A 96 9.50 1.71 -15.45
CA CYS A 96 10.24 2.14 -14.25
C CYS A 96 10.76 3.59 -14.37
N ARG A 97 11.36 3.95 -15.51
CA ARG A 97 11.82 5.33 -15.77
C ARG A 97 10.65 6.31 -15.87
N SER A 98 9.56 5.90 -16.52
CA SER A 98 8.33 6.68 -16.63
C SER A 98 7.79 7.03 -15.24
N LEU A 99 7.75 6.05 -14.32
CA LEU A 99 7.31 6.23 -12.94
C LEU A 99 8.23 7.13 -12.11
N LEU A 100 9.51 7.27 -12.44
CA LEU A 100 10.37 8.29 -11.80
C LEU A 100 10.02 9.71 -12.27
N ASN A 101 9.65 9.86 -13.54
CA ASN A 101 9.32 11.16 -14.15
C ASN A 101 7.90 11.60 -13.78
N LEU A 102 6.99 10.65 -13.76
CA LEU A 102 5.67 10.78 -13.15
C LEU A 102 5.89 10.85 -11.65
N SER A 103 6.04 12.07 -11.16
CA SER A 103 5.91 12.41 -9.74
C SER A 103 4.48 12.12 -9.27
N GLU A 104 4.02 10.87 -9.37
CA GLU A 104 2.68 10.39 -9.01
C GLU A 104 2.34 10.73 -7.57
N TRP A 105 3.33 10.93 -6.70
CA TRP A 105 3.11 11.44 -5.35
C TRP A 105 2.48 12.83 -5.31
N LYS A 106 2.78 13.73 -6.26
CA LYS A 106 2.15 15.07 -6.33
C LYS A 106 0.65 14.99 -6.64
N ARG A 107 0.19 13.91 -7.30
CA ARG A 107 -1.25 13.65 -7.52
C ARG A 107 -1.99 13.21 -6.25
N PHE A 108 -1.29 12.64 -5.27
CA PHE A 108 -1.89 12.24 -4.00
C PHE A 108 -1.95 13.38 -2.98
N ASN A 109 -1.31 14.51 -3.26
CA ASN A 109 -1.21 15.68 -2.37
C ASN A 109 -2.11 16.88 -2.75
N GLN A 110 -3.01 16.73 -3.73
CA GLN A 110 -3.99 17.76 -4.13
C GLN A 110 -5.38 17.51 -3.50
N ARG A 111 -5.45 17.38 -2.18
CA ARG A 111 -6.69 17.66 -1.45
C ARG A 111 -6.52 18.94 -0.66
#